data_AF-A0A2N5CXQ3-F1
#
_entry.id   AF-A0A2N5CXQ3-F1
#
_cell.length_a   1.000
_cell.length_b   1.000
_cell.length_c   1.000
_cell.angle_alpha   90.00
_cell.angle_beta   90.00
_cell.angle_gamma   90.00
#
_symmetry.space_group_name_H-M   'P 1'
#
loop_
_entity.id
_entity.type
_entity.pdbx_description
1 polymer ?
#
loop_
_entity_poly.entity_id
_entity_poly.type
_entity_poly.pdbx_seq_one_letter_code
_entity_poly.pdbx_strand_id
1 'polypeptide(L)'
;MGAAPAALAEPALSGPNRIVIASDSTAADYSARSFPQMGWGMVLKCSLKPEAQIVNLARGGRSTKTFQEEGLWSVLMAQLKPDDTVLIQFGHNDADTKKIVRFTDPNGAYADNLRRFVADVRTAGAKPVLITPIAKLIFKDGQVQDTHGPYSATVRRVAAETKTPLIDLDRESQARLQAVGEAQGAKYFMIYSAADKIASHPEGINDTTHPNELGARMAAGIVAKGLRGAGVPASKLVLPGEADASARGEPTCAGRP
;
A
#
# COMPACT_ATOMS: atom_id res chain seq x y z
N MET A 1 -31.96 20.49 -45.03
CA MET A 1 -32.17 19.87 -43.70
C MET A 1 -31.08 18.84 -43.49
N GLY A 2 -30.34 18.93 -42.40
CA GLY A 2 -29.26 18.00 -42.09
C GLY A 2 -28.32 18.55 -41.02
N ALA A 3 -28.86 18.82 -39.82
CA ALA A 3 -28.03 19.08 -38.66
C ALA A 3 -27.39 17.75 -38.24
N ALA A 4 -26.05 17.73 -38.16
CA ALA A 4 -25.32 16.58 -37.62
C ALA A 4 -25.73 16.36 -36.16
N PRO A 5 -25.81 15.10 -35.68
CA PRO A 5 -26.15 14.83 -34.30
C PRO A 5 -25.06 15.41 -33.39
N ALA A 6 -25.49 16.19 -32.41
CA ALA A 6 -24.63 16.63 -31.32
C ALA A 6 -24.05 15.37 -30.65
N ALA A 7 -22.72 15.28 -30.59
CA ALA A 7 -22.05 14.30 -29.76
C ALA A 7 -22.60 14.47 -28.34
N LEU A 8 -23.21 13.41 -27.80
CA LEU A 8 -23.61 13.37 -26.40
C LEU A 8 -22.35 13.61 -25.57
N ALA A 9 -22.29 14.76 -24.89
CA ALA A 9 -21.25 15.03 -23.93
C ALA A 9 -21.25 13.90 -22.90
N GLU A 10 -20.10 13.26 -22.69
CA GLU A 10 -19.92 12.34 -21.57
C GLU A 10 -20.30 13.06 -20.28
N PRO A 11 -21.05 12.41 -19.37
CA PRO A 11 -21.48 13.09 -18.15
C PRO A 11 -20.23 13.55 -17.39
N ALA A 12 -20.22 14.84 -17.04
CA ALA A 12 -19.20 15.41 -16.17
C ALA A 12 -19.10 14.58 -14.89
N LEU A 13 -17.89 14.06 -14.62
CA LEU A 13 -17.63 13.20 -13.47
C LEU A 13 -18.07 13.89 -12.17
N SER A 14 -19.00 13.28 -11.45
CA SER A 14 -19.41 13.69 -10.10
C SER A 14 -18.98 12.63 -9.07
N GLY A 15 -18.29 13.06 -8.01
CA GLY A 15 -17.93 12.22 -6.85
C GLY A 15 -16.48 11.66 -6.83
N PRO A 16 -16.00 11.18 -5.67
CA PRO A 16 -14.58 11.11 -5.29
C PRO A 16 -13.81 9.99 -6.01
N ASN A 17 -13.15 10.33 -7.10
CA ASN A 17 -12.22 9.41 -7.74
C ASN A 17 -10.86 9.33 -7.03
N ARG A 18 -10.75 9.85 -5.81
CA ARG A 18 -9.48 10.08 -5.13
C ARG A 18 -9.21 9.05 -4.03
N ILE A 19 -8.02 8.47 -4.12
CA ILE A 19 -7.44 7.54 -3.16
C ILE A 19 -6.23 8.22 -2.53
N VAL A 20 -6.22 8.33 -1.21
CA VAL A 20 -5.11 8.90 -0.45
C VAL A 20 -4.42 7.79 0.32
N ILE A 21 -3.10 7.70 0.25
CA ILE A 21 -2.33 6.62 0.89
C ILE A 21 -1.52 7.20 2.06
N ALA A 22 -1.76 6.68 3.26
CA ALA A 22 -0.96 6.90 4.46
C ALA A 22 -0.22 5.61 4.81
N SER A 23 1.10 5.60 4.61
CA SER A 23 1.90 4.39 4.85
C SER A 23 3.39 4.70 5.04
N ASP A 24 4.19 3.64 5.16
CA ASP A 24 5.64 3.62 5.31
C ASP A 24 6.38 3.41 3.97
N SER A 25 7.61 2.89 4.02
CA SER A 25 8.46 2.66 2.85
C SER A 25 7.90 1.63 1.88
N THR A 26 7.05 0.71 2.33
CA THR A 26 6.54 -0.37 1.47
C THR A 26 5.50 0.11 0.46
N ALA A 27 4.91 1.29 0.69
CA ALA A 27 3.97 1.94 -0.21
C ALA A 27 4.52 3.22 -0.88
N ALA A 28 5.62 3.79 -0.36
CA ALA A 28 6.12 5.10 -0.74
C ALA A 28 6.56 5.22 -2.21
N ASP A 29 6.54 6.45 -2.72
CA ASP A 29 7.11 6.77 -4.01
C ASP A 29 8.64 6.84 -3.94
N TYR A 30 9.28 6.25 -4.95
CA TYR A 30 10.74 6.22 -5.10
C TYR A 30 11.14 6.87 -6.42
N SER A 31 12.29 7.55 -6.42
CA SER A 31 12.86 8.11 -7.65
C SER A 31 13.54 7.03 -8.48
N ALA A 32 13.81 7.30 -9.76
CA ALA A 32 14.58 6.41 -10.63
C ALA A 32 15.96 6.05 -10.05
N ARG A 33 16.55 6.89 -9.19
CA ARG A 33 17.84 6.61 -8.52
C ARG A 33 17.76 5.46 -7.51
N SER A 34 16.57 5.16 -7.01
CA SER A 34 16.33 4.08 -6.05
C SER A 34 15.92 2.77 -6.73
N PHE A 35 15.71 2.78 -8.05
CA PHE A 35 15.32 1.59 -8.80
C PHE A 35 16.32 0.44 -8.52
N PRO A 36 15.84 -0.81 -8.31
CA PRO A 36 14.46 -1.30 -8.49
C PRO A 36 13.53 -1.17 -7.29
N GLN A 37 13.93 -0.48 -6.21
CA GLN A 37 13.05 -0.29 -5.05
C GLN A 37 11.79 0.47 -5.45
N MET A 38 10.62 -0.07 -5.10
CA MET A 38 9.34 0.47 -5.50
C MET A 38 8.28 0.18 -4.44
N GLY A 39 7.49 1.17 -4.06
CA GLY A 39 6.36 0.97 -3.16
C GLY A 39 5.10 0.53 -3.92
N TRP A 40 4.24 -0.28 -3.29
CA TRP A 40 2.99 -0.72 -3.93
C TRP A 40 2.06 0.44 -4.31
N GLY A 41 2.14 1.57 -3.60
CA GLY A 41 1.38 2.78 -3.90
C GLY A 41 1.71 3.39 -5.27
N MET A 42 2.96 3.24 -5.74
CA MET A 42 3.40 3.75 -7.06
C MET A 42 2.69 3.07 -8.23
N VAL A 43 2.35 1.79 -8.06
CA VAL A 43 1.83 0.92 -9.13
C VAL A 43 0.37 0.51 -8.90
N LEU A 44 -0.26 0.94 -7.80
CA LEU A 44 -1.69 0.73 -7.57
C LEU A 44 -2.55 1.26 -8.74
N LYS A 45 -2.15 2.39 -9.34
CA LYS A 45 -2.82 2.99 -10.52
C LYS A 45 -3.01 1.99 -11.67
N CYS A 46 -2.14 0.99 -11.80
CA CYS A 46 -2.22 -0.01 -12.86
C CYS A 46 -3.40 -0.97 -12.71
N SER A 47 -4.04 -1.00 -11.54
CA SER A 47 -5.25 -1.78 -11.28
C SER A 47 -6.52 -0.93 -11.25
N LEU A 48 -6.43 0.36 -11.58
CA LEU A 48 -7.54 1.32 -11.48
C LEU A 48 -7.99 1.82 -12.85
N LYS A 49 -9.22 2.32 -12.93
CA LYS A 49 -9.72 3.05 -14.10
C LYS A 49 -8.97 4.39 -14.28
N PRO A 50 -8.83 4.92 -15.52
CA PRO A 50 -8.05 6.14 -15.79
C PRO A 50 -8.49 7.37 -15.00
N GLU A 51 -9.75 7.47 -14.62
CA GLU A 51 -10.29 8.58 -13.85
C GLU A 51 -9.87 8.59 -12.37
N ALA A 52 -9.25 7.51 -11.88
CA ALA A 52 -8.77 7.42 -10.50
C ALA A 52 -7.56 8.32 -10.25
N GLN A 53 -7.60 9.08 -9.15
CA GLN A 53 -6.53 9.95 -8.69
C GLN A 53 -5.90 9.36 -7.44
N ILE A 54 -4.59 9.10 -7.48
CA ILE A 54 -3.84 8.63 -6.30
C ILE A 54 -3.03 9.79 -5.75
N VAL A 55 -3.18 10.04 -4.45
CA VAL A 55 -2.32 10.94 -3.68
C VAL A 55 -1.53 10.11 -2.69
N ASN A 56 -0.30 9.76 -3.07
CA ASN A 56 0.56 8.92 -2.25
C ASN A 56 1.35 9.74 -1.23
N LEU A 57 0.89 9.76 0.02
CA LEU A 57 1.56 10.44 1.13
C LEU A 57 2.34 9.48 2.02
N ALA A 58 2.56 8.25 1.56
CA ALA A 58 3.41 7.30 2.26
C ALA A 58 4.86 7.81 2.33
N ARG A 59 5.52 7.58 3.47
CA ARG A 59 6.87 8.09 3.73
C ARG A 59 7.73 7.03 4.40
N GLY A 60 8.88 6.76 3.78
CA GLY A 60 9.83 5.77 4.26
C GLY A 60 10.25 5.99 5.72
N GLY A 61 10.30 4.89 6.48
CA GLY A 61 10.75 4.89 7.87
C GLY A 61 9.76 5.45 8.90
N ARG A 62 8.51 5.78 8.51
CA ARG A 62 7.51 6.28 9.45
C ARG A 62 6.71 5.16 10.10
N SER A 63 6.45 5.29 11.39
CA SER A 63 5.47 4.52 12.15
C SER A 63 4.18 5.34 12.31
N THR A 64 3.14 4.77 12.90
CA THR A 64 1.93 5.55 13.25
C THR A 64 2.27 6.78 14.11
N LYS A 65 3.19 6.62 15.07
CA LYS A 65 3.68 7.69 15.94
C LYS A 65 4.43 8.77 15.16
N THR A 66 5.48 8.42 14.43
CA THR A 66 6.30 9.45 13.77
C THR A 66 5.55 10.11 12.61
N PHE A 67 4.60 9.41 11.97
CA PHE A 67 3.73 10.02 10.96
C PHE A 67 2.84 11.12 11.55
N GLN A 68 2.44 11.00 12.82
CA GLN A 68 1.73 12.04 13.56
C GLN A 68 2.67 13.16 14.03
N GLU A 69 3.77 12.79 14.70
CA GLU A 69 4.71 13.76 15.31
C GLU A 69 5.35 14.69 14.27
N GLU A 70 5.61 14.19 13.07
CA GLU A 70 6.16 14.98 11.96
C GLU A 70 5.09 15.78 11.19
N GLY A 71 3.83 15.76 11.63
CA GLY A 71 2.74 16.51 11.01
C GLY A 71 2.24 15.94 9.67
N LEU A 72 2.74 14.79 9.23
CA LEU A 72 2.33 14.15 7.96
C LEU A 72 0.85 13.76 7.98
N TRP A 73 0.34 13.28 9.13
CA TRP A 73 -1.09 13.03 9.31
C TRP A 73 -1.91 14.32 9.16
N SER A 74 -1.47 15.42 9.77
CA SER A 74 -2.16 16.72 9.66
C SER A 74 -2.18 17.24 8.22
N VAL A 75 -1.08 17.10 7.49
CA VAL A 75 -0.99 17.46 6.06
C VAL A 75 -1.94 16.62 5.20
N LEU A 76 -2.09 15.33 5.51
CA LEU A 76 -3.06 14.46 4.85
C LEU A 76 -4.49 14.93 5.12
N MET A 77 -4.83 15.13 6.40
CA MET A 77 -6.18 15.53 6.83
C MET A 77 -6.60 16.88 6.24
N ALA A 78 -5.68 17.84 6.14
CA ALA A 78 -5.94 19.15 5.54
C ALA A 78 -6.29 19.09 4.03
N GLN A 79 -5.95 17.99 3.35
CA GLN A 79 -6.22 17.80 1.93
C GLN A 79 -7.46 16.96 1.67
N LEU A 80 -8.04 16.31 2.67
CA LEU A 80 -9.16 15.39 2.47
C LEU A 80 -10.42 16.13 2.04
N LYS A 81 -11.16 15.48 1.15
CA LYS A 81 -12.51 15.87 0.75
C LYS A 81 -13.51 14.80 1.18
N PRO A 82 -14.79 15.15 1.38
CA PRO A 82 -15.83 14.16 1.59
C PRO A 82 -15.79 13.06 0.54
N ASP A 83 -15.98 11.83 1.02
CA ASP A 83 -15.96 10.59 0.25
C ASP A 83 -14.62 10.21 -0.41
N ASP A 84 -13.52 10.96 -0.20
CA ASP A 84 -12.15 10.46 -0.50
C ASP A 84 -11.96 9.09 0.18
N THR A 85 -11.28 8.15 -0.47
CA THR A 85 -10.90 6.87 0.16
C THR A 85 -9.48 6.98 0.71
N VAL A 86 -9.28 6.69 2.00
CA VAL A 86 -7.97 6.77 2.66
C VAL A 86 -7.49 5.37 3.01
N LEU A 87 -6.42 4.92 2.34
CA LEU A 87 -5.74 3.65 2.63
C LEU A 87 -4.70 3.89 3.72
N ILE A 88 -4.84 3.21 4.86
CA ILE A 88 -3.96 3.37 6.02
C ILE A 88 -3.23 2.04 6.25
N GLN A 89 -1.91 2.05 6.10
CA GLN A 89 -1.06 0.87 6.27
C GLN A 89 0.20 1.22 7.08
N PHE A 90 0.35 0.66 8.28
CA PHE A 90 1.53 0.83 9.11
C PHE A 90 1.83 -0.48 9.86
N GLY A 91 3.00 -0.57 10.49
CA GLY A 91 3.37 -1.75 11.28
C GLY A 91 4.86 -2.09 11.21
N HIS A 92 5.55 -1.86 10.08
CA HIS A 92 6.97 -2.22 9.96
C HIS A 92 7.86 -1.43 10.94
N ASN A 93 7.65 -0.11 10.99
CA ASN A 93 8.45 0.78 11.84
C ASN A 93 7.90 0.84 13.27
N ASP A 94 6.59 0.62 13.45
CA ASP A 94 5.95 0.48 14.76
C ASP A 94 6.53 -0.72 15.55
N ALA A 95 6.85 -1.81 14.84
CA ALA A 95 7.48 -3.01 15.39
C ALA A 95 9.00 -2.91 15.63
N ASP A 96 9.65 -1.81 15.25
CA ASP A 96 11.10 -1.66 15.37
C ASP A 96 11.49 -1.30 16.82
N THR A 97 11.86 -2.31 17.60
CA THR A 97 12.35 -2.15 18.98
C THR A 97 13.79 -1.61 19.07
N LYS A 98 14.54 -1.57 17.95
CA LYS A 98 15.90 -1.00 17.92
C LYS A 98 15.84 0.51 17.74
N LYS A 99 14.95 1.00 16.88
CA LYS A 99 14.69 2.44 16.69
C LYS A 99 13.51 2.88 17.53
N ILE A 100 13.73 2.97 18.85
CA ILE A 100 12.68 3.25 19.86
C ILE A 100 11.84 4.50 19.58
N VAL A 101 12.40 5.49 18.86
CA VAL A 101 11.65 6.69 18.44
C VAL A 101 10.43 6.35 17.58
N ARG A 102 10.51 5.26 16.78
CA ARG A 102 9.45 4.77 15.89
C ARG A 102 8.52 3.77 16.57
N PHE A 103 9.02 3.06 17.58
CA PHE A 103 8.31 1.99 18.26
C PHE A 103 6.97 2.46 18.84
N THR A 104 5.95 1.62 18.67
CA THR A 104 4.66 1.75 19.36
C THR A 104 4.21 0.38 19.86
N ASP A 105 3.71 0.30 21.09
CA ASP A 105 3.17 -0.95 21.61
C ASP A 105 1.92 -1.36 20.81
N PRO A 106 1.82 -2.61 20.31
CA PRO A 106 0.72 -3.05 19.46
C PRO A 106 -0.64 -2.99 20.17
N ASN A 107 -0.70 -3.20 21.48
CA ASN A 107 -1.95 -3.15 22.25
C ASN A 107 -2.20 -1.82 22.95
N GLY A 108 -1.24 -0.88 22.91
CA GLY A 108 -1.36 0.49 23.39
C GLY A 108 -1.36 1.49 22.22
N ALA A 109 -0.30 2.31 22.16
CA ALA A 109 -0.20 3.46 21.27
C ALA A 109 -0.48 3.13 19.79
N TYR A 110 -0.08 1.96 19.30
CA TYR A 110 -0.37 1.57 17.91
C TYR A 110 -1.87 1.45 17.65
N ALA A 111 -2.59 0.74 18.53
CA ALA A 111 -4.04 0.56 18.42
C ALA A 111 -4.77 1.90 18.54
N ASP A 112 -4.35 2.75 19.47
CA ASP A 112 -4.96 4.06 19.70
C ASP A 112 -4.75 5.00 18.51
N ASN A 113 -3.55 5.01 17.93
CA ASN A 113 -3.26 5.78 16.72
C ASN A 113 -4.11 5.32 15.53
N LEU A 114 -4.27 4.00 15.33
CA LEU A 114 -5.12 3.47 14.26
C LEU A 114 -6.61 3.86 14.46
N ARG A 115 -7.13 3.76 15.68
CA ARG A 115 -8.50 4.20 16.00
C ARG A 115 -8.67 5.70 15.75
N ARG A 116 -7.68 6.50 16.13
CA ARG A 116 -7.65 7.94 15.86
C ARG A 116 -7.67 8.22 14.36
N PHE A 117 -6.81 7.56 13.57
CA PHE A 117 -6.81 7.75 12.11
C PHE A 117 -8.15 7.44 11.47
N VAL A 118 -8.79 6.33 11.89
CA VAL A 118 -10.14 5.99 11.43
C VAL A 118 -11.16 7.07 11.80
N ALA A 119 -11.15 7.56 13.04
CA ALA A 119 -12.07 8.58 13.53
C ALA A 119 -11.88 9.92 12.80
N ASP A 120 -10.63 10.36 12.62
CA ASP A 120 -10.27 11.59 11.93
C ASP A 120 -10.76 11.55 10.47
N VAL A 121 -10.49 10.47 9.73
CA VAL A 121 -10.93 10.31 8.33
C VAL A 121 -12.44 10.36 8.22
N ARG A 122 -13.17 9.69 9.13
CA ARG A 122 -14.64 9.71 9.16
C ARG A 122 -15.20 11.09 9.47
N THR A 123 -14.57 11.82 10.40
CA THR A 123 -14.96 13.19 10.76
C THR A 123 -14.82 14.14 9.56
N ALA A 124 -13.84 13.91 8.68
CA ALA A 124 -13.69 14.64 7.41
C ALA A 124 -14.68 14.20 6.30
N GLY A 125 -15.59 13.25 6.57
CA GLY A 125 -16.52 12.69 5.59
C GLY A 125 -15.90 11.67 4.62
N ALA A 126 -14.60 11.41 4.72
CA ALA A 126 -13.86 10.44 3.92
C ALA A 126 -14.05 8.99 4.44
N LYS A 127 -13.65 8.00 3.66
CA LYS A 127 -13.80 6.57 3.98
C LYS A 127 -12.45 5.91 4.27
N PRO A 128 -12.17 5.50 5.52
CA PRO A 128 -10.93 4.80 5.83
C PRO A 128 -11.00 3.34 5.37
N VAL A 129 -9.85 2.80 4.98
CA VAL A 129 -9.60 1.37 4.76
C VAL A 129 -8.31 1.04 5.49
N LEU A 130 -8.37 0.08 6.41
CA LEU A 130 -7.18 -0.40 7.11
C LEU A 130 -6.52 -1.52 6.32
N ILE A 131 -5.20 -1.49 6.26
CA ILE A 131 -4.38 -2.50 5.57
C ILE A 131 -3.30 -2.97 6.54
N THR A 132 -3.18 -4.28 6.72
CA THR A 132 -2.05 -4.86 7.48
C THR A 132 -0.73 -4.62 6.75
N PRO A 133 0.43 -4.59 7.44
CA PRO A 133 1.73 -4.47 6.77
C PRO A 133 1.97 -5.64 5.78
N ILE A 134 2.81 -5.42 4.77
CA ILE A 134 3.23 -6.51 3.87
C ILE A 134 4.16 -7.48 4.60
N ALA A 135 4.06 -8.77 4.30
CA ALA A 135 4.95 -9.78 4.87
C ALA A 135 6.41 -9.52 4.48
N LYS A 136 7.34 -9.83 5.39
CA LYS A 136 8.76 -9.93 5.06
C LYS A 136 9.06 -11.30 4.46
N LEU A 137 10.12 -11.39 3.67
CA LEU A 137 10.66 -12.68 3.24
C LEU A 137 11.47 -13.34 4.37
N ILE A 138 10.79 -14.01 5.30
CA ILE A 138 11.45 -14.82 6.32
C ILE A 138 10.89 -16.24 6.25
N PHE A 139 11.78 -17.20 6.03
CA PHE A 139 11.46 -18.61 6.00
C PHE A 139 12.22 -19.34 7.10
N LYS A 140 11.60 -20.40 7.62
CA LYS A 140 12.24 -21.38 8.49
C LYS A 140 11.67 -22.74 8.15
N ASP A 141 12.54 -23.71 7.89
CA ASP A 141 12.15 -25.09 7.57
C ASP A 141 11.12 -25.18 6.42
N GLY A 142 11.29 -24.33 5.40
CA GLY A 142 10.41 -24.25 4.22
C GLY A 142 9.06 -23.54 4.46
N GLN A 143 8.85 -22.96 5.65
CA GLN A 143 7.62 -22.27 6.03
C GLN A 143 7.84 -20.76 6.20
N VAL A 144 6.95 -19.95 5.64
CA VAL A 144 6.90 -18.51 5.89
C VAL A 144 6.70 -18.24 7.38
N GLN A 145 7.46 -17.30 7.93
CA GLN A 145 7.35 -16.87 9.32
C GLN A 145 6.56 -15.57 9.39
N ASP A 146 5.59 -15.50 10.31
CA ASP A 146 4.89 -14.26 10.61
C ASP A 146 5.83 -13.30 11.35
N THR A 147 6.15 -12.17 10.71
CA THR A 147 7.06 -11.16 11.25
C THR A 147 6.37 -9.96 11.90
N HIS A 148 5.03 -9.88 11.82
CA HIS A 148 4.26 -8.72 12.28
C HIS A 148 3.12 -9.10 13.22
N GLY A 149 2.92 -10.38 13.51
CA GLY A 149 1.86 -10.99 14.33
C GLY A 149 1.04 -10.04 15.20
N PRO A 150 1.57 -9.49 16.30
CA PRO A 150 0.82 -8.58 17.19
C PRO A 150 0.30 -7.31 16.51
N TYR A 151 1.06 -6.74 15.57
CA TYR A 151 0.66 -5.55 14.81
C TYR A 151 -0.41 -5.89 13.78
N SER A 152 -0.23 -6.95 12.98
CA SER A 152 -1.27 -7.39 12.04
C SER A 152 -2.56 -7.81 12.75
N ALA A 153 -2.45 -8.48 13.89
CA ALA A 153 -3.60 -8.81 14.76
C ALA A 153 -4.30 -7.54 15.28
N THR A 154 -3.54 -6.51 15.63
CA THR A 154 -4.10 -5.23 16.06
C THR A 154 -4.85 -4.53 14.94
N VAL A 155 -4.31 -4.48 13.71
CA VAL A 155 -5.03 -3.91 12.56
C VAL A 155 -6.35 -4.63 12.32
N ARG A 156 -6.34 -5.98 12.33
CA ARG A 156 -7.55 -6.80 12.19
C ARG A 156 -8.57 -6.50 13.29
N ARG A 157 -8.11 -6.39 14.54
CA ARG A 157 -8.94 -6.07 15.71
C ARG A 157 -9.56 -4.68 15.59
N VAL A 158 -8.76 -3.64 15.31
CA VAL A 158 -9.24 -2.25 15.17
C VAL A 158 -10.21 -2.14 13.98
N ALA A 159 -9.95 -2.84 12.86
CA ALA A 159 -10.90 -2.90 11.75
C ALA A 159 -12.25 -3.46 12.17
N ALA A 160 -12.27 -4.57 12.92
CA ALA A 160 -13.50 -5.17 13.44
C ALA A 160 -14.22 -4.26 14.44
N GLU A 161 -13.51 -3.73 15.45
CA GLU A 161 -14.04 -2.82 16.48
C GLU A 161 -14.69 -1.58 15.86
N THR A 162 -14.02 -0.98 14.88
CA THR A 162 -14.48 0.27 14.25
C THR A 162 -15.42 0.04 13.07
N LYS A 163 -15.63 -1.22 12.64
CA LYS A 163 -16.34 -1.59 11.40
C LYS A 163 -15.72 -0.91 10.17
N THR A 164 -14.39 -0.84 10.13
CA THR A 164 -13.65 -0.28 9.00
C THR A 164 -13.28 -1.41 8.04
N PRO A 165 -13.45 -1.26 6.71
CA PRO A 165 -12.98 -2.24 5.74
C PRO A 165 -11.50 -2.58 5.94
N LEU A 166 -11.19 -3.87 5.81
CA LEU A 166 -9.85 -4.42 5.99
C LEU A 166 -9.35 -5.02 4.67
N ILE A 167 -8.10 -4.73 4.33
CA ILE A 167 -7.32 -5.45 3.34
C ILE A 167 -6.19 -6.18 4.08
N ASP A 168 -6.28 -7.50 4.21
CA ASP A 168 -5.30 -8.31 4.93
C ASP A 168 -4.09 -8.66 4.04
N LEU A 169 -3.33 -7.62 3.66
CA LEU A 169 -2.12 -7.74 2.83
C LEU A 169 -1.07 -8.67 3.46
N ASP A 170 -0.99 -8.73 4.78
CA ASP A 170 -0.06 -9.58 5.52
C ASP A 170 -0.35 -11.04 5.20
N ARG A 171 -1.59 -11.49 5.44
CA ARG A 171 -2.00 -12.87 5.17
C ARG A 171 -1.89 -13.24 3.70
N GLU A 172 -2.39 -12.39 2.81
CA GLU A 172 -2.40 -12.66 1.37
C GLU A 172 -0.97 -12.69 0.80
N SER A 173 -0.07 -11.81 1.27
CA SER A 173 1.34 -11.84 0.86
C SER A 173 2.09 -13.04 1.46
N GLN A 174 1.86 -13.41 2.72
CA GLN A 174 2.42 -14.66 3.29
C GLN A 174 1.98 -15.88 2.48
N ALA A 175 0.69 -15.98 2.14
CA ALA A 175 0.16 -17.07 1.32
C ALA A 175 0.83 -17.11 -0.06
N ARG A 176 1.05 -15.94 -0.68
CA ARG A 176 1.77 -15.85 -1.96
C ARG A 176 3.22 -16.32 -1.84
N LEU A 177 3.94 -15.88 -0.79
CA LEU A 177 5.32 -16.29 -0.55
C LEU A 177 5.41 -17.79 -0.29
N GLN A 178 4.51 -18.35 0.51
CA GLN A 178 4.46 -19.79 0.79
C GLN A 178 4.23 -20.60 -0.49
N ALA A 179 3.35 -20.13 -1.37
CA ALA A 179 3.04 -20.81 -2.63
C ALA A 179 4.21 -20.85 -3.61
N VAL A 180 5.04 -19.80 -3.65
CA VAL A 180 6.19 -19.74 -4.56
C VAL A 180 7.49 -20.28 -3.94
N GLY A 181 7.55 -20.37 -2.62
CA GLY A 181 8.75 -20.77 -1.87
C GLY A 181 9.80 -19.67 -1.76
N GLU A 182 10.79 -19.86 -0.88
CA GLU A 182 11.77 -18.84 -0.51
C GLU A 182 12.57 -18.29 -1.70
N ALA A 183 13.12 -19.17 -2.54
CA ALA A 183 13.97 -18.77 -3.66
C ALA A 183 13.22 -17.91 -4.71
N GLN A 184 11.97 -18.25 -5.01
CA GLN A 184 11.16 -17.45 -5.93
C GLN A 184 10.57 -16.22 -5.24
N GLY A 185 10.25 -16.32 -3.95
CA GLY A 185 9.81 -15.21 -3.11
C GLY A 185 10.86 -14.11 -3.00
N ALA A 186 12.15 -14.47 -2.95
CA ALA A 186 13.26 -13.52 -2.91
C ALA A 186 13.25 -12.53 -4.07
N LYS A 187 12.73 -12.93 -5.23
CA LYS A 187 12.61 -12.06 -6.42
C LYS A 187 11.59 -10.92 -6.25
N TYR A 188 10.80 -10.90 -5.18
CA TYR A 188 9.89 -9.80 -4.86
C TYR A 188 10.53 -8.69 -4.01
N PHE A 189 11.72 -8.93 -3.47
CA PHE A 189 12.35 -8.02 -2.50
C PHE A 189 13.65 -7.43 -3.04
N MET A 190 14.19 -6.45 -2.32
CA MET A 190 15.50 -5.85 -2.56
C MET A 190 16.62 -6.82 -2.16
N ILE A 191 16.69 -7.96 -2.85
CA ILE A 191 17.69 -9.00 -2.68
C ILE A 191 18.43 -9.16 -4.00
N TYR A 192 19.62 -8.58 -4.06
CA TYR A 192 20.48 -8.55 -5.24
C TYR A 192 21.93 -8.77 -4.83
N SER A 193 22.67 -9.49 -5.65
CA SER A 193 24.11 -9.63 -5.56
C SER A 193 24.83 -8.52 -6.33
N ALA A 194 26.14 -8.37 -6.11
CA ALA A 194 26.97 -7.50 -6.94
C ALA A 194 26.93 -7.89 -8.44
N ALA A 195 26.67 -9.16 -8.75
CA ALA A 195 26.57 -9.65 -10.12
C ALA A 195 25.32 -9.14 -10.87
N ASP A 196 24.27 -8.73 -10.15
CA ASP A 196 23.04 -8.18 -10.73
C ASP A 196 23.21 -6.73 -11.23
N LYS A 197 24.33 -6.08 -10.88
CA LYS A 197 24.71 -4.73 -11.34
C LYS A 197 23.62 -3.67 -11.12
N ILE A 198 22.95 -3.74 -9.98
CA ILE A 198 21.97 -2.74 -9.57
C ILE A 198 22.69 -1.43 -9.24
N ALA A 199 22.46 -0.39 -10.04
CA ALA A 199 23.16 0.89 -9.91
C ALA A 199 23.02 1.54 -8.52
N SER A 200 21.87 1.37 -7.87
CA SER A 200 21.61 1.89 -6.51
C SER A 200 22.32 1.09 -5.41
N HIS A 201 22.77 -0.13 -5.71
CA HIS A 201 23.37 -1.08 -4.76
C HIS A 201 24.50 -1.89 -5.46
N PRO A 202 25.63 -1.25 -5.81
CA PRO A 202 26.69 -1.89 -6.62
C PRO A 202 27.32 -3.12 -5.95
N GLU A 203 27.36 -3.13 -4.61
CA GLU A 203 27.87 -4.26 -3.81
C GLU A 203 26.81 -5.33 -3.52
N GLY A 204 25.60 -5.17 -4.06
CA GLY A 204 24.44 -5.96 -3.68
C GLY A 204 23.75 -5.44 -2.42
N ILE A 205 22.61 -6.06 -2.11
CA ILE A 205 21.76 -5.79 -0.95
C ILE A 205 20.99 -7.07 -0.59
N ASN A 206 20.79 -7.31 0.69
CA ASN A 206 19.94 -8.39 1.19
C ASN A 206 18.90 -7.80 2.14
N ASP A 207 17.80 -7.32 1.57
CA ASP A 207 16.72 -6.68 2.30
C ASP A 207 15.41 -7.43 2.05
N THR A 208 14.96 -8.14 3.09
CA THR A 208 13.74 -8.96 3.08
C THR A 208 12.47 -8.17 3.39
N THR A 209 12.56 -6.85 3.58
CA THR A 209 11.44 -5.98 3.94
C THR A 209 10.97 -5.15 2.75
N HIS A 210 11.89 -4.54 2.00
CA HIS A 210 11.51 -3.61 0.95
C HIS A 210 11.22 -4.33 -0.38
N PRO A 211 10.04 -4.10 -0.98
CA PRO A 211 9.74 -4.63 -2.29
C PRO A 211 10.57 -3.97 -3.39
N ASN A 212 10.94 -4.78 -4.38
CA ASN A 212 11.34 -4.27 -5.69
C ASN A 212 10.09 -4.10 -6.58
N GLU A 213 10.25 -3.76 -7.85
CA GLU A 213 9.12 -3.62 -8.79
C GLU A 213 8.15 -4.82 -8.79
N LEU A 214 8.67 -6.06 -8.84
CA LEU A 214 7.81 -7.26 -8.87
C LEU A 214 7.01 -7.39 -7.56
N GLY A 215 7.66 -7.16 -6.42
CA GLY A 215 6.98 -7.19 -5.12
C GLY A 215 5.94 -6.07 -4.98
N ALA A 216 6.25 -4.88 -5.48
CA ALA A 216 5.35 -3.74 -5.47
C ALA A 216 4.08 -4.02 -6.29
N ARG A 217 4.23 -4.61 -7.48
CA ARG A 217 3.11 -4.98 -8.35
C ARG A 217 2.27 -6.11 -7.75
N MET A 218 2.91 -7.12 -7.15
CA MET A 218 2.22 -8.19 -6.43
C MET A 218 1.38 -7.63 -5.27
N ALA A 219 1.97 -6.79 -4.43
CA ALA A 219 1.27 -6.17 -3.31
C ALA A 219 0.16 -5.22 -3.76
N ALA A 220 0.40 -4.41 -4.79
CA ALA A 220 -0.61 -3.54 -5.38
C ALA A 220 -1.81 -4.32 -5.94
N GLY A 221 -1.57 -5.50 -6.52
CA GLY A 221 -2.62 -6.40 -6.98
C GLY A 221 -3.49 -6.93 -5.84
N ILE A 222 -2.88 -7.34 -4.72
CA ILE A 222 -3.59 -7.75 -3.51
C ILE A 222 -4.41 -6.58 -2.96
N VAL A 223 -3.81 -5.39 -2.86
CA VAL A 223 -4.48 -4.18 -2.37
C VAL A 223 -5.66 -3.81 -3.27
N ALA A 224 -5.49 -3.85 -4.59
CA ALA A 224 -6.58 -3.58 -5.53
C ALA A 224 -7.73 -4.58 -5.41
N LYS A 225 -7.41 -5.88 -5.33
CA LYS A 225 -8.41 -6.94 -5.10
C LYS A 225 -9.22 -6.69 -3.82
N GLY A 226 -8.54 -6.37 -2.72
CA GLY A 226 -9.19 -6.03 -1.45
C GLY A 226 -10.03 -4.76 -1.53
N LEU A 227 -9.49 -3.71 -2.17
CA LEU A 227 -10.18 -2.43 -2.34
C LEU A 227 -11.46 -2.57 -3.17
N ARG A 228 -11.48 -3.45 -4.17
CA ARG A 228 -12.68 -3.74 -4.97
C ARG A 228 -13.83 -4.30 -4.11
N GLY A 229 -13.51 -5.08 -3.08
CA GLY A 229 -14.47 -5.66 -2.15
C GLY A 229 -14.79 -4.78 -0.93
N ALA A 230 -14.12 -3.64 -0.75
CA ALA A 230 -14.19 -2.85 0.47
C ALA A 230 -15.50 -2.04 0.65
N GLY A 231 -16.32 -1.90 -0.40
CA GLY A 231 -17.59 -1.16 -0.35
C GLY A 231 -17.42 0.35 -0.13
N VAL A 232 -16.26 0.90 -0.50
CA VAL A 232 -15.95 2.34 -0.42
C VAL A 232 -16.05 2.99 -1.80
N PRO A 233 -16.12 4.33 -1.93
CA PRO A 233 -16.23 4.99 -3.22
C PRO A 233 -15.17 4.56 -4.23
N ALA A 234 -13.92 4.34 -3.81
CA ALA A 234 -12.86 3.86 -4.68
C ALA A 234 -13.03 2.41 -5.16
N SER A 235 -13.88 1.58 -4.53
CA SER A 235 -14.14 0.20 -4.96
C SER A 235 -14.64 0.14 -6.41
N LYS A 236 -15.40 1.15 -6.87
CA LYS A 236 -15.93 1.25 -8.24
C LYS A 236 -14.87 1.60 -9.29
N LEU A 237 -13.68 2.03 -8.85
CA LEU A 237 -12.55 2.43 -9.69
C LEU A 237 -11.61 1.26 -9.98
N VAL A 238 -11.72 0.15 -9.24
CA VAL A 238 -10.85 -1.01 -9.46
C VAL A 238 -11.29 -1.75 -10.73
N LEU A 239 -10.34 -2.04 -11.61
CA LEU A 239 -10.61 -2.78 -12.85
C LEU A 239 -11.03 -4.23 -12.56
N PRO A 240 -11.87 -4.83 -13.43
CA PRO A 240 -12.12 -6.26 -13.39
C PRO A 240 -10.89 -7.04 -13.89
N GLY A 241 -10.49 -8.08 -13.17
CA GLY A 241 -9.38 -8.98 -13.56
C GLY A 241 -8.27 -9.05 -12.52
N GLU A 242 -7.26 -9.89 -12.79
CA GLU A 242 -6.03 -9.91 -11.99
C GLU A 242 -5.11 -8.75 -12.40
N ALA A 243 -4.41 -8.18 -11.42
CA ALA A 243 -3.44 -7.13 -11.68
C ALA A 243 -2.22 -7.68 -12.44
N ASP A 244 -1.69 -6.91 -13.39
CA ASP A 244 -0.44 -7.25 -14.06
C ASP A 244 0.74 -7.21 -13.07
N ALA A 245 1.26 -8.39 -12.73
CA ALA A 245 2.39 -8.58 -11.83
C ALA A 245 3.74 -8.71 -12.57
N SER A 246 3.80 -8.43 -13.87
CA SER A 246 5.05 -8.49 -14.66
C SER A 246 5.96 -7.27 -14.43
N ALA A 247 7.29 -7.50 -14.40
CA ALA A 247 8.26 -6.42 -14.35
C ALA A 247 8.32 -5.68 -15.70
N ARG A 248 8.45 -4.36 -15.63
CA ARG A 248 8.50 -3.47 -16.80
C ARG A 248 9.72 -2.54 -16.78
N GLY A 249 10.44 -2.44 -15.67
CA GLY A 249 11.57 -1.52 -15.51
C GLY A 249 11.18 -0.11 -15.09
N GLU A 250 9.88 0.14 -14.88
CA GLU A 250 9.31 1.48 -14.64
C GLU A 250 7.91 1.36 -14.01
N PRO A 251 7.38 2.41 -13.35
CA PRO A 251 6.05 2.39 -12.74
C PRO A 251 4.91 2.54 -13.77
N THR A 252 5.11 2.11 -15.02
CA THR A 252 4.09 2.15 -16.08
C THR A 252 3.17 0.93 -16.02
N CYS A 253 2.03 1.06 -16.69
CA CYS A 253 0.96 0.08 -16.65
C CYS A 253 0.82 -0.62 -18.01
N ALA A 254 0.40 -1.88 -18.02
CA ALA A 254 0.17 -2.64 -19.25
C ALA A 254 -0.80 -1.94 -20.19
N GLY A 255 -0.39 -1.74 -21.45
CA GLY A 255 -1.28 -1.24 -22.51
C GLY A 255 -1.87 0.14 -22.23
N ARG A 256 -1.21 0.96 -21.39
CA ARG A 256 -1.59 2.34 -21.10
C ARG A 256 -0.36 3.23 -21.16
N PRO A 257 -0.40 4.36 -21.89
CA PRO A 257 0.69 5.33 -21.89
C PRO A 257 0.91 5.94 -20.49
#